data_AF-A0A517LDH8-F1
#
_entry.id   AF-A0A517LDH8-F1
#
_cell.length_a   1.000
_cell.length_b   1.000
_cell.length_c   1.000
_cell.angle_alpha   90.00
_cell.angle_beta   90.00
_cell.angle_gamma   90.00
#
_symmetry.space_group_name_H-M   'P 1'
#
loop_
_entity.id
_entity.type
_entity.pdbx_description
1 polymer ?
#
loop_
_entity_poly.entity_id
_entity_poly.type
_entity_poly.pdbx_seq_one_letter_code
_entity_poly.pdbx_strand_id
1 'polypeptide(L)'
;MARKVLQSTLETADGFAIIELQDRRWGSLCLIFGHIAYMFASTVFYFWADPIQLLLTYIVPILPAVVTFDGLVSCLRVRTFDEVMELLEGIDGPEVGEVEAVADDEGRKLDRVTRGDWVFEAGSAQHSWPCGDMNWIVGIKKERK
;
A
#
# COMPACT_ATOMS: atom_id res chain seq x y z
N MET A 1 -16.46 3.95 5.85
CA MET A 1 -16.18 2.49 5.86
C MET A 1 -14.86 2.19 6.54
N ALA A 2 -13.72 2.72 6.08
CA ALA A 2 -12.39 2.50 6.68
C ALA A 2 -12.33 2.70 8.20
N ARG A 3 -12.87 3.82 8.73
CA ARG A 3 -12.94 4.08 10.17
C ARG A 3 -13.69 3.01 10.97
N LYS A 4 -14.77 2.45 10.42
CA LYS A 4 -15.54 1.38 11.09
C LYS A 4 -14.75 0.07 11.14
N VAL A 5 -13.98 -0.21 10.08
CA VAL A 5 -13.10 -1.39 10.03
C VAL A 5 -11.99 -1.23 11.06
N LEU A 6 -11.30 -0.08 11.09
CA LEU A 6 -10.28 0.21 12.10
C LEU A 6 -10.83 0.13 13.52
N GLN A 7 -11.99 0.73 13.78
CA GLN A 7 -12.64 0.66 15.09
C GLN A 7 -12.91 -0.79 15.51
N SER A 8 -13.54 -1.58 14.63
CA SER A 8 -13.79 -3.00 14.90
C SER A 8 -12.49 -3.74 15.19
N THR A 9 -11.42 -3.49 14.43
CA THR A 9 -10.12 -4.13 14.64
C THR A 9 -9.55 -3.82 16.03
N LEU A 10 -9.63 -2.56 16.48
CA LEU A 10 -9.13 -2.18 17.80
C LEU A 10 -9.94 -2.80 18.94
N GLU A 11 -11.23 -3.05 18.71
CA GLU A 11 -12.12 -3.67 19.68
C GLU A 11 -11.94 -5.20 19.74
N THR A 12 -11.60 -5.85 18.62
CA THR A 12 -11.68 -7.33 18.50
C THR A 12 -10.37 -8.05 18.26
N ALA A 13 -9.29 -7.37 17.87
CA ALA A 13 -8.01 -7.99 17.52
C ALA A 13 -6.90 -7.62 18.51
N ASP A 14 -5.86 -8.45 18.58
CA ASP A 14 -4.63 -8.19 19.34
C ASP A 14 -3.53 -7.57 18.46
N GLY A 15 -3.73 -7.56 17.14
CA GLY A 15 -2.84 -6.91 16.19
C GLY A 15 -3.42 -6.91 14.77
N PHE A 16 -2.89 -6.02 13.91
CA PHE A 16 -3.18 -5.98 12.49
C PHE A 16 -1.99 -5.43 11.71
N ALA A 17 -1.95 -5.74 10.40
CA ALA A 17 -0.99 -5.18 9.47
C ALA A 17 -1.72 -4.68 8.21
N ILE A 18 -1.30 -3.53 7.71
CA ILE A 18 -1.67 -2.97 6.41
C ILE A 18 -0.39 -2.96 5.58
N ILE A 19 -0.39 -3.66 4.45
CA ILE A 19 0.78 -3.77 3.57
C ILE A 19 0.35 -3.29 2.18
N GLU A 20 1.02 -2.25 1.69
CA GLU A 20 0.65 -1.53 0.47
C GLU A 20 1.83 -1.54 -0.48
N LEU A 21 1.69 -2.28 -1.57
CA LEU A 21 2.72 -2.37 -2.62
C LEU A 21 2.72 -1.14 -3.53
N GLN A 22 1.61 -0.40 -3.54
CA GLN A 22 1.45 0.80 -4.33
C GLN A 22 1.58 2.01 -3.42
N ASP A 23 2.12 3.10 -3.97
CA ASP A 23 2.18 4.39 -3.30
C ASP A 23 1.80 5.50 -4.28
N ARG A 24 1.51 6.68 -3.76
CA ARG A 24 1.26 7.92 -4.51
C ARG A 24 2.55 8.64 -4.90
N ARG A 25 3.72 7.99 -4.70
CA ARG A 25 5.03 8.48 -5.13
C ARG A 25 5.23 8.30 -6.63
N TRP A 26 6.02 9.20 -7.21
CA TRP A 26 6.39 9.14 -8.62
C TRP A 26 6.99 7.80 -9.04
N GLY A 27 7.74 7.14 -8.16
CA GLY A 27 8.33 5.82 -8.42
C GLY A 27 7.28 4.75 -8.74
N SER A 28 6.26 4.63 -7.89
CA SER A 28 5.15 3.70 -8.11
C SER A 28 4.33 4.06 -9.35
N LEU A 29 4.08 5.36 -9.60
CA LEU A 29 3.40 5.79 -10.83
C LEU A 29 4.19 5.40 -12.09
N CYS A 30 5.51 5.57 -12.08
CA CYS A 30 6.38 5.14 -13.17
C CYS A 30 6.28 3.62 -13.42
N LEU A 31 6.20 2.80 -12.36
CA LEU A 31 5.99 1.35 -12.51
C LEU A 31 4.63 1.03 -13.13
N ILE A 32 3.57 1.73 -12.74
CA ILE A 32 2.23 1.55 -13.31
C ILE A 32 2.18 1.92 -14.79
N PHE A 33 2.83 3.01 -15.20
CA PHE A 33 2.98 3.32 -16.63
C PHE A 33 3.90 2.33 -17.35
N GLY A 34 4.90 1.78 -16.65
CA GLY A 34 5.76 0.71 -17.14
C GLY A 34 4.99 -0.54 -17.58
N HIS A 35 3.82 -0.82 -16.97
CA HIS A 35 2.96 -1.93 -17.40
C HIS A 35 2.52 -1.81 -18.86
N ILE A 36 2.38 -0.60 -19.41
CA ILE A 36 2.06 -0.40 -20.83
C ILE A 36 3.16 -1.01 -21.69
N ALA A 37 4.41 -0.58 -21.46
CA ALA A 37 5.57 -1.06 -22.19
C ALA A 37 5.76 -2.57 -22.00
N TYR A 38 5.58 -3.06 -20.77
CA TYR A 38 5.65 -4.48 -20.45
C TYR A 38 4.60 -5.30 -21.21
N MET A 39 3.34 -4.84 -21.30
CA MET A 39 2.30 -5.53 -22.06
C MET A 39 2.62 -5.56 -23.56
N PHE A 40 3.06 -4.44 -24.14
CA PHE A 40 3.43 -4.42 -25.55
C PHE A 40 4.59 -5.36 -25.87
N ALA A 41 5.58 -5.44 -24.98
CA ALA A 41 6.73 -6.33 -25.15
C ALA A 41 6.39 -7.81 -24.92
N SER A 42 5.60 -8.12 -23.90
CA SER A 42 5.34 -9.51 -23.48
C SER A 42 4.20 -10.18 -24.26
N THR A 43 3.20 -9.43 -24.75
CA THR A 43 1.98 -10.02 -25.33
C THR A 43 2.28 -10.94 -26.51
N VAL A 44 3.23 -10.58 -27.38
CA VAL A 44 3.63 -11.44 -28.51
C VAL A 44 4.27 -12.76 -28.08
N PHE A 45 4.85 -12.87 -26.89
CA PHE A 45 5.48 -14.12 -26.44
C PHE A 45 4.48 -15.06 -25.77
N TYR A 46 3.54 -14.50 -24.99
CA TYR A 46 2.57 -15.29 -24.22
C TYR A 46 1.25 -15.52 -24.96
N PHE A 47 0.82 -14.61 -25.83
CA PHE A 47 -0.51 -14.59 -26.44
C PHE A 47 -0.46 -14.55 -27.98
N TRP A 48 0.61 -15.07 -28.58
CA TRP A 48 0.78 -15.08 -30.05
C TRP A 48 -0.33 -15.79 -30.82
N ALA A 49 -1.00 -16.76 -30.19
CA ALA A 49 -2.09 -17.53 -30.79
C ALA A 49 -3.49 -17.00 -30.43
N ASP A 50 -3.60 -15.93 -29.63
CA ASP A 50 -4.88 -15.34 -29.24
C ASP A 50 -5.17 -14.07 -30.06
N PRO A 51 -6.01 -14.15 -31.11
CA PRO A 51 -6.27 -13.00 -31.98
C PRO A 51 -7.03 -11.87 -31.28
N ILE A 52 -7.85 -12.18 -30.26
CA ILE A 52 -8.61 -11.15 -29.53
C ILE A 52 -7.65 -10.37 -28.64
N GLN A 53 -6.76 -11.05 -27.93
CA GLN A 53 -5.78 -10.39 -27.09
C GLN A 53 -4.82 -9.53 -27.91
N LEU A 54 -4.36 -10.01 -29.06
CA LEU A 54 -3.51 -9.23 -29.97
C LEU A 54 -4.22 -7.98 -30.50
N LEU A 55 -5.51 -8.09 -30.88
CA LEU A 55 -6.34 -6.97 -31.31
C LEU A 55 -6.47 -5.92 -30.20
N LEU A 56 -6.82 -6.36 -28.98
CA LEU A 56 -7.07 -5.47 -27.85
C LEU A 56 -5.80 -4.85 -27.26
N THR A 57 -4.63 -5.45 -27.47
CA THR A 57 -3.35 -4.89 -27.05
C THR A 57 -2.73 -3.98 -28.10
N TYR A 58 -2.62 -4.43 -29.37
CA TYR A 58 -1.83 -3.74 -30.39
C TYR A 58 -2.63 -2.79 -31.29
N ILE A 59 -3.91 -3.07 -31.55
CA ILE A 59 -4.72 -2.28 -32.50
C ILE A 59 -5.59 -1.24 -31.79
N VAL A 60 -6.33 -1.64 -30.75
CA VAL A 60 -7.28 -0.76 -30.02
C VAL A 60 -6.76 -0.31 -28.62
N PRO A 61 -5.51 -0.63 -28.27
CA PRO A 61 -4.96 -0.75 -26.90
C PRO A 61 -5.94 -0.65 -25.69
N ILE A 62 -7.03 -1.43 -25.67
CA ILE A 62 -7.98 -1.44 -24.56
C ILE A 62 -7.35 -2.07 -23.32
N LEU A 63 -6.65 -3.20 -23.47
CA LEU A 63 -6.04 -3.90 -22.33
C LEU A 63 -4.96 -3.05 -21.65
N PRO A 64 -3.99 -2.45 -22.38
CA PRO A 64 -3.08 -1.48 -21.80
C PRO A 64 -3.77 -0.35 -21.04
N ALA A 65 -4.80 0.26 -21.62
CA ALA A 65 -5.49 1.39 -21.02
C ALA A 65 -6.21 1.00 -19.71
N VAL A 66 -6.96 -0.10 -19.71
CA VAL A 66 -7.75 -0.54 -18.55
C VAL A 66 -6.84 -0.96 -17.40
N VAL A 67 -5.80 -1.76 -17.66
CA VAL A 67 -4.89 -2.25 -16.61
C VAL A 67 -4.09 -1.10 -16.00
N THR A 68 -3.59 -0.16 -16.81
CA THR A 68 -2.89 1.01 -16.27
C THR A 68 -3.84 1.90 -15.48
N PHE A 69 -5.08 2.12 -15.96
CA PHE A 69 -6.07 2.90 -15.23
C PHE A 69 -6.42 2.27 -13.87
N ASP A 70 -6.66 0.95 -13.83
CA ASP A 70 -6.92 0.23 -12.58
C ASP A 70 -5.73 0.33 -11.60
N GLY A 71 -4.51 0.24 -12.13
CA GLY A 71 -3.28 0.48 -11.37
C GLY A 71 -3.21 1.89 -10.78
N LEU A 72 -3.54 2.92 -11.55
CA LEU A 72 -3.57 4.31 -11.09
C LEU A 72 -4.63 4.52 -10.00
N VAL A 73 -5.84 3.98 -10.20
CA VAL A 73 -6.91 4.04 -9.20
C VAL A 73 -6.50 3.35 -7.91
N SER A 74 -5.73 2.27 -7.99
CA SER A 74 -5.24 1.56 -6.82
C SER A 74 -4.18 2.35 -6.06
N CYS A 75 -3.22 3.02 -6.75
CA CYS A 75 -2.30 3.97 -6.12
C CYS A 75 -3.04 5.08 -5.34
N LEU A 76 -4.16 5.57 -5.88
CA LEU A 76 -4.96 6.62 -5.22
C LEU A 76 -5.77 6.12 -4.02
N ARG A 77 -5.95 4.81 -3.88
CA ARG A 77 -6.72 4.21 -2.79
C ARG A 77 -5.88 3.98 -1.53
N VAL A 78 -4.55 3.94 -1.69
CA VAL A 78 -3.61 3.73 -0.59
C VAL A 78 -3.63 4.90 0.38
N ARG A 79 -3.50 4.59 1.67
CA ARG A 79 -3.40 5.59 2.74
C ARG A 79 -1.99 5.63 3.31
N THR A 80 -1.54 6.84 3.64
CA THR A 80 -0.28 7.02 4.37
C THR A 80 -0.46 6.72 5.85
N PHE A 81 0.66 6.53 6.55
CA PHE A 81 0.64 6.34 8.00
C PHE A 81 -0.09 7.48 8.73
N ASP A 82 0.23 8.73 8.38
CA ASP A 82 -0.42 9.91 8.94
C ASP A 82 -1.94 9.91 8.72
N GLU A 83 -2.39 9.54 7.51
CA GLU A 83 -3.83 9.46 7.19
C GLU A 83 -4.53 8.33 7.98
N VAL A 84 -3.81 7.26 8.33
CA VAL A 84 -4.34 6.21 9.21
C VAL A 84 -4.39 6.70 10.66
N MET A 85 -3.39 7.45 11.13
CA MET A 85 -3.39 8.04 12.47
C MET A 85 -4.51 9.09 12.62
N GLU A 86 -4.73 9.95 11.62
CA GLU A 86 -5.85 10.91 11.60
C GLU A 86 -7.22 10.19 11.66
N LEU A 87 -7.35 9.03 10.98
CA LEU A 87 -8.54 8.20 11.10
C LEU A 87 -8.74 7.64 12.51
N LEU A 88 -7.65 7.32 13.22
CA LEU A 88 -7.67 6.84 14.60
C LEU A 88 -8.04 7.93 15.60
N GLU A 89 -7.58 9.17 15.40
CA GLU A 89 -7.97 10.33 16.21
C GLU A 89 -9.48 10.57 16.15
N GLY A 90 -10.10 10.28 15.01
CA GLY A 90 -11.55 10.31 14.90
C GLY A 90 -12.25 9.25 15.77
N ILE A 91 -11.63 8.11 16.10
CA ILE A 91 -12.29 7.02 16.83
C ILE A 91 -12.23 7.33 18.34
N ASP A 92 -13.37 7.19 19.03
CA ASP A 92 -13.43 7.35 20.49
C ASP A 92 -12.41 6.44 21.18
N GLY A 93 -11.68 6.96 22.16
CA GLY A 93 -10.66 6.23 22.89
C GLY A 93 -9.49 7.11 23.32
N PRO A 94 -8.34 6.50 23.69
CA PRO A 94 -7.15 7.25 24.05
C PRO A 94 -6.65 8.12 22.90
N GLU A 95 -6.01 9.24 23.25
CA GLU A 95 -5.36 10.11 22.27
C GLU A 95 -4.20 9.38 21.57
N VAL A 96 -4.01 9.72 20.30
CA VAL A 96 -2.88 9.27 19.49
C VAL A 96 -1.66 10.06 19.95
N GLY A 97 -0.62 9.37 20.40
CA GLY A 97 0.63 10.01 20.84
C GLY A 97 1.41 10.63 19.68
N GLU A 98 2.49 11.33 20.02
CA GLU A 98 3.39 11.91 19.01
C GLU A 98 4.08 10.83 18.18
N VAL A 99 4.38 11.16 16.91
CA VAL A 99 5.13 10.28 16.01
C VAL A 99 6.61 10.31 16.42
N GLU A 100 7.10 9.17 16.88
CA GLU A 100 8.50 8.97 17.23
C GLU A 100 9.24 8.28 16.08
N ALA A 101 10.33 8.88 15.60
CA ALA A 101 11.24 8.22 14.67
C ALA A 101 12.11 7.21 15.43
N VAL A 102 11.91 5.92 15.17
CA VAL A 102 12.60 4.81 15.83
C VAL A 102 13.39 4.02 14.78
N ALA A 103 14.37 3.24 15.23
CA ALA A 103 15.03 2.24 14.40
C ALA A 103 14.62 0.83 14.86
N ASP A 104 14.33 -0.07 13.93
CA ASP A 104 14.17 -1.49 14.27
C ASP A 104 15.50 -2.16 14.64
N ASP A 105 15.43 -3.44 14.99
CA ASP A 105 16.59 -4.27 15.34
C ASP A 105 17.63 -4.37 14.22
N GLU A 106 17.24 -4.12 12.97
CA GLU A 106 18.10 -4.11 11.78
C GLU A 106 18.61 -2.69 11.44
N GLY A 107 18.26 -1.68 12.24
CA GLY A 107 18.65 -0.28 12.05
C GLY A 107 17.84 0.47 10.99
N ARG A 108 16.74 -0.08 10.49
CA ARG A 108 15.84 0.59 9.54
C ARG A 108 14.99 1.61 10.27
N LYS A 109 14.86 2.80 9.67
CA LYS A 109 14.01 3.86 10.20
C LYS A 109 12.55 3.50 10.04
N LEU A 110 11.80 3.66 11.12
CA LEU A 110 10.36 3.48 11.17
C LEU A 110 9.73 4.55 12.06
N ASP A 111 8.48 4.85 11.79
CA ASP A 111 7.68 5.77 12.60
C ASP A 111 6.88 4.94 13.60
N ARG A 112 6.91 5.33 14.88
CA ARG A 112 6.18 4.66 15.95
C ARG A 112 5.24 5.64 16.64
N VAL A 113 4.03 5.19 16.92
CA VAL A 113 3.01 5.94 17.67
C VAL A 113 2.39 5.03 18.71
N THR A 114 2.11 5.54 19.91
CA THR A 114 1.37 4.80 20.95
C THR A 114 0.00 5.42 21.15
N ARG A 115 -1.03 4.59 21.29
CA ARG A 115 -2.39 5.00 21.64
C ARG A 115 -2.94 4.05 22.70
N GLY A 116 -2.91 4.47 23.97
CA GLY A 116 -3.32 3.61 25.09
C GLY A 116 -2.49 2.33 25.17
N ASP A 117 -3.13 1.18 25.00
CA ASP A 117 -2.51 -0.14 24.97
C ASP A 117 -2.04 -0.58 23.57
N TRP A 118 -2.22 0.24 22.53
CA TRP A 118 -1.75 -0.05 21.18
C TRP A 118 -0.43 0.65 20.86
N VAL A 119 0.44 -0.06 20.16
CA VAL A 119 1.63 0.49 19.49
C VAL A 119 1.45 0.31 18.00
N PHE A 120 1.60 1.39 17.26
CA PHE A 120 1.60 1.43 15.80
C PHE A 120 3.01 1.71 15.32
N GLU A 121 3.43 0.97 14.31
CA GLU A 121 4.72 1.11 13.65
C GLU A 121 4.50 1.15 12.14
N ALA A 122 5.25 1.98 11.43
CA ALA A 122 5.19 2.06 9.99
C ALA A 122 6.57 2.22 9.37
N GLY A 123 6.75 1.61 8.20
CA GLY A 123 7.99 1.65 7.47
C GLY A 123 7.82 1.41 5.99
N SER A 124 8.94 1.43 5.28
CA SER A 124 9.01 1.22 3.84
C SER A 124 10.15 0.27 3.50
N ALA A 125 9.94 -0.62 2.53
CA ALA A 125 10.96 -1.54 2.03
C ALA A 125 10.91 -1.59 0.50
N GLN A 126 12.07 -1.56 -0.15
CA GLN A 126 12.13 -1.66 -1.61
C GLN A 126 11.84 -3.09 -2.05
N HIS A 127 10.85 -3.26 -2.95
CA HIS A 127 10.48 -4.54 -3.53
C HIS A 127 10.85 -4.65 -5.03
N SER A 128 10.97 -3.51 -5.73
CA SER A 128 11.31 -3.49 -7.16
C SER A 128 12.26 -2.35 -7.49
N TRP A 129 13.52 -2.69 -7.70
CA TRP A 129 14.51 -1.70 -8.14
C TRP A 129 14.14 -1.16 -9.54
N PRO A 130 14.27 0.15 -9.81
CA PRO A 130 14.85 1.19 -8.95
C PRO A 130 13.84 1.98 -8.09
N CYS A 131 12.53 1.83 -8.31
CA CYS A 131 11.54 2.80 -7.84
C CYS A 131 10.25 2.21 -7.24
N GLY A 132 10.26 0.92 -6.90
CA GLY A 132 9.16 0.20 -6.27
C GLY A 132 9.41 -0.03 -4.80
N ASP A 133 8.78 0.81 -3.99
CA ASP A 133 8.77 0.72 -2.53
C ASP A 133 7.41 0.20 -2.05
N MET A 134 7.45 -0.64 -1.04
CA MET A 134 6.29 -1.17 -0.33
C MET A 134 6.21 -0.50 1.03
N ASN A 135 5.06 0.10 1.34
CA ASN A 135 4.79 0.65 2.65
C ASN A 135 4.07 -0.38 3.51
N TRP A 136 4.33 -0.36 4.81
CA TRP A 136 3.62 -1.20 5.76
C TRP A 136 3.32 -0.42 7.03
N ILE A 137 2.21 -0.78 7.68
CA ILE A 137 1.76 -0.27 8.96
C ILE A 137 1.34 -1.47 9.80
N VAL A 138 1.86 -1.59 11.01
CA VAL A 138 1.54 -2.66 11.96
C VAL A 138 1.02 -2.02 13.24
N GLY A 139 -0.14 -2.47 13.72
CA GLY A 139 -0.67 -2.12 15.02
C GLY A 139 -0.69 -3.36 15.91
N ILE A 140 -0.07 -3.31 17.08
CA ILE A 140 -0.03 -4.43 18.04
C ILE A 140 -0.45 -3.92 19.40
N LYS A 141 -1.29 -4.69 20.08
CA LYS A 141 -1.65 -4.45 21.47
C LYS A 141 -0.49 -4.86 22.37
N LYS A 142 0.01 -3.94 23.20
CA LYS A 142 0.95 -4.25 24.28
C LYS A 142 0.26 -5.25 25.20
N GLU A 143 0.74 -6.50 25.21
CA GLU A 143 0.30 -7.45 26.22
C GLU A 143 0.50 -6.84 27.61
N ARG A 144 -0.55 -6.85 28.42
CA ARG A 144 -0.45 -6.59 29.85
C ARG A 144 0.43 -7.69 30.44
N LYS A 145 1.71 -7.41 30.64
CA LYS A 145 2.53 -8.19 31.58
C LYS A 145 1.92 -8.14 32.97
#